data_AF-A0A4Z0J9M2-F1
#
_entry.id   AF-A0A4Z0J9M2-F1
#
_cell.length_a   1.000
_cell.length_b   1.000
_cell.length_c   1.000
_cell.angle_alpha   90.00
_cell.angle_beta   90.00
_cell.angle_gamma   90.00
#
_symmetry.space_group_name_H-M   'P 1'
#
loop_
_entity.id
_entity.type
_entity.pdbx_description
1 polymer ?
#
loop_
_entity_poly.entity_id
_entity_poly.type
_entity_poly.pdbx_seq_one_letter_code
_entity_poly.pdbx_strand_id
1 'polypeptide(L)'
;MSRLHKFYTISVVGLALTSIVLTILDFSRLIDLTHRPWLFYDQGILLFLTLDYLIRLGRAPDKRRFFRQNIFDLLAIIPLSSLFSFFRLARLTQLFRLTQLFRFVRLVGFLGKLRHVLKRFLKTNGFIYLLWACMAILILAATLYAYAEHVSWGEALWWAIATTTTVGYGDVAPHTVVGKVAATVLMLVGIGFIGALTSTITTYFANRESATDYHRLEQHLENIEQQNQELRQLVETLQNQVKNK
;
A
#
# COMPACT_ATOMS: atom_id res chain seq x y z
N MET A 1 1.63 -18.70 3.11
CA MET A 1 2.85 -17.84 3.14
C MET A 1 3.39 -17.75 4.56
N SER A 2 4.71 -17.83 4.79
CA SER A 2 5.23 -17.86 6.17
C SER A 2 4.92 -16.56 6.93
N ARG A 3 4.67 -16.64 8.24
CA ARG A 3 4.49 -15.45 9.13
C ARG A 3 5.63 -14.43 8.95
N LEU A 4 6.82 -14.92 8.60
CA LEU A 4 7.99 -14.09 8.24
C LEU A 4 7.75 -13.18 7.03
N HIS A 5 7.10 -13.65 5.97
CA HIS A 5 6.88 -12.85 4.76
C HIS A 5 5.84 -11.74 4.97
N LYS A 6 4.83 -12.00 5.81
CA LYS A 6 3.84 -10.98 6.22
C LYS A 6 4.52 -9.89 7.05
N PHE A 7 5.28 -10.28 8.08
CA PHE A 7 6.04 -9.34 8.90
C PHE A 7 7.01 -8.51 8.07
N TYR A 8 7.74 -9.16 7.16
CA TYR A 8 8.62 -8.50 6.21
C TYR A 8 7.90 -7.44 5.36
N THR A 9 6.76 -7.78 4.79
CA THR A 9 5.99 -6.85 3.94
C THR A 9 5.49 -5.65 4.73
N ILE A 10 4.97 -5.87 5.94
CA ILE A 10 4.49 -4.80 6.82
C ILE A 10 5.65 -3.89 7.23
N SER A 11 6.80 -4.45 7.60
CA SER A 11 8.00 -3.68 7.97
C SER A 11 8.52 -2.83 6.81
N VAL A 12 8.56 -3.38 5.58
CA VAL A 12 8.99 -2.63 4.39
C VAL A 12 8.03 -1.47 4.07
N VAL A 13 6.71 -1.70 4.20
CA VAL A 13 5.71 -0.63 4.00
C VAL A 13 5.81 0.42 5.09
N GLY A 14 5.96 0.02 6.35
CA GLY A 14 6.16 0.95 7.47
C GLY A 14 7.40 1.82 7.29
N LEU A 15 8.54 1.23 6.92
CA LEU A 15 9.77 1.97 6.63
C LEU A 15 9.62 2.94 5.45
N ALA A 16 8.89 2.55 4.40
CA ALA A 16 8.59 3.44 3.29
C ALA A 16 7.71 4.63 3.70
N LEU A 17 6.70 4.41 4.56
CA LEU A 17 5.86 5.48 5.10
C LEU A 17 6.66 6.44 5.98
N THR A 18 7.51 5.91 6.86
CA THR A 18 8.42 6.72 7.69
C THR A 18 9.36 7.55 6.82
N SER A 19 9.89 6.99 5.73
CA SER A 19 10.72 7.73 4.76
C SER A 19 9.96 8.88 4.10
N ILE A 20 8.69 8.68 3.74
CA ILE A 20 7.84 9.73 3.16
C ILE A 20 7.61 10.85 4.18
N VAL A 21 7.25 10.51 5.42
CA VAL A 21 7.02 11.50 6.49
C VAL A 21 8.27 12.32 6.75
N LEU A 22 9.44 11.69 6.88
CA LEU A 22 10.72 12.39 7.06
C LEU A 22 11.01 13.33 5.88
N THR A 23 10.74 12.90 4.65
CA THR A 23 10.92 13.73 3.45
C THR A 23 9.96 14.93 3.44
N ILE A 24 8.72 14.76 3.88
CA ILE A 24 7.74 15.86 3.99
C ILE A 24 8.15 16.85 5.09
N LEU A 25 8.58 16.36 6.25
CA LEU A 25 9.04 17.21 7.36
C LEU A 25 10.25 18.05 6.95
N ASP A 26 11.15 17.46 6.18
CA ASP A 26 12.28 18.18 5.61
C ASP A 26 11.88 19.19 4.51
N PHE A 27 10.89 18.86 3.67
CA PHE A 27 10.31 19.80 2.73
C PHE A 27 9.66 21.01 3.42
N SER A 28 8.98 20.78 4.54
CA SER A 28 8.41 21.83 5.38
C SER A 28 9.44 22.64 6.19
N ARG A 29 10.74 22.35 6.04
CA ARG A 29 11.86 22.95 6.78
C ARG A 29 11.78 22.79 8.30
N LEU A 30 10.95 21.86 8.79
CA LEU A 30 10.86 21.52 10.23
C LEU A 30 12.05 20.69 10.69
N ILE A 31 12.63 19.91 9.78
CA ILE A 31 13.77 19.03 10.01
C ILE A 31 14.78 19.26 8.88
N ASP A 32 16.06 19.13 9.17
CA ASP A 32 17.09 19.09 8.13
C ASP A 32 17.68 17.69 8.06
N LEU A 33 17.29 16.92 7.03
CA LEU A 33 17.82 15.57 6.79
C LEU A 33 19.32 15.58 6.45
N THR A 34 19.91 16.75 6.23
CA THR A 34 21.34 16.93 5.93
C THR A 34 22.20 16.93 7.20
N HIS A 35 21.59 17.18 8.35
CA HIS A 35 22.27 17.24 9.64
C HIS A 35 21.99 16.01 10.51
N ARG A 36 22.95 15.65 11.37
CA ARG A 36 22.76 14.61 12.40
C ARG A 36 21.71 15.10 13.40
N PRO A 37 20.76 14.27 13.86
CA PRO A 37 20.72 12.80 13.73
C PRO A 37 19.93 12.28 12.52
N TRP A 38 19.13 13.11 11.85
CA TRP A 38 18.17 12.71 10.82
C TRP A 38 18.81 12.08 9.57
N LEU A 39 20.02 12.54 9.23
CA LEU A 39 20.84 11.95 8.16
C LEU A 39 21.07 10.45 8.35
N PHE A 40 21.30 10.00 9.59
CA PHE A 40 21.58 8.59 9.88
C PHE A 40 20.33 7.72 9.67
N TYR A 41 19.16 8.23 10.05
CA TYR A 41 17.88 7.56 9.84
C TYR A 41 17.53 7.47 8.35
N ASP A 42 17.70 8.54 7.58
CA ASP A 42 17.45 8.52 6.12
C ASP A 42 18.37 7.52 5.42
N GLN A 43 19.67 7.55 5.73
CA GLN A 43 20.65 6.63 5.15
C GLN A 43 20.36 5.17 5.53
N GLY A 44 19.98 4.90 6.78
CA GLY A 44 19.63 3.55 7.23
C GLY A 44 18.41 3.00 6.52
N ILE A 45 17.35 3.81 6.37
CA ILE A 45 16.13 3.41 5.65
C ILE A 45 16.43 3.17 4.16
N LEU A 46 17.21 4.05 3.53
CA LEU A 46 17.62 3.92 2.14
C LEU A 46 18.44 2.65 1.92
N LEU A 47 19.42 2.36 2.79
CA LEU A 47 20.24 1.17 2.70
C LEU A 47 19.37 -0.10 2.74
N PHE A 48 18.44 -0.15 3.70
CA PHE A 48 17.51 -1.27 3.84
C PHE A 48 16.64 -1.45 2.59
N LEU A 49 16.03 -0.38 2.08
CA LEU A 49 15.18 -0.43 0.87
C LEU A 49 15.96 -0.81 -0.39
N THR A 50 17.21 -0.36 -0.50
CA THR A 50 18.12 -0.71 -1.60
C THR A 50 18.42 -2.21 -1.57
N LEU A 51 18.80 -2.75 -0.40
CA LEU A 51 19.09 -4.17 -0.24
C LEU A 51 17.86 -5.03 -0.52
N ASP A 52 16.70 -4.64 0.01
CA ASP A 52 15.41 -5.29 -0.27
C ASP A 52 15.11 -5.37 -1.78
N TYR A 53 15.30 -4.26 -2.50
CA TYR A 53 15.11 -4.23 -3.96
C TYR A 53 16.12 -5.12 -4.70
N LEU A 54 17.39 -5.11 -4.32
CA LEU A 54 18.42 -5.95 -4.93
C LEU A 54 18.14 -7.44 -4.72
N ILE A 55 17.72 -7.82 -3.52
CA ILE A 55 17.33 -9.19 -3.21
C ILE A 55 16.12 -9.63 -4.06
N ARG A 56 15.11 -8.76 -4.22
CA ARG A 56 13.95 -9.05 -5.08
C ARG A 56 14.36 -9.15 -6.56
N LEU A 57 15.24 -8.29 -7.03
CA LEU A 57 15.76 -8.32 -8.40
C LEU A 57 16.55 -9.60 -8.66
N GLY A 58 17.33 -10.06 -7.69
CA GLY A 58 18.10 -11.31 -7.77
C GLY A 58 17.23 -12.57 -7.80
N ARG A 59 16.08 -12.55 -7.12
CA ARG A 59 15.12 -13.67 -7.10
C ARG A 59 14.11 -13.65 -8.25
N ALA A 60 14.05 -12.57 -9.03
CA ALA A 60 13.10 -12.47 -10.12
C ALA A 60 13.55 -13.35 -11.31
N PRO A 61 12.68 -14.24 -11.84
CA PRO A 61 13.01 -15.09 -12.97
C PRO A 61 13.34 -14.27 -14.23
N ASP A 62 12.65 -13.13 -14.42
CA ASP A 62 12.88 -12.19 -15.52
C ASP A 62 13.29 -10.80 -15.03
N LYS A 63 14.60 -10.53 -15.02
CA LYS A 63 15.18 -9.25 -14.55
C LYS A 63 14.65 -8.03 -15.31
N ARG A 64 14.48 -8.13 -16.64
CA ARG A 64 13.98 -7.03 -17.49
C ARG A 64 12.51 -6.70 -17.22
N ARG A 65 11.67 -7.72 -17.04
CA ARG A 65 10.25 -7.55 -16.72
C ARG A 65 10.09 -6.97 -15.32
N PHE A 66 10.88 -7.48 -14.36
CA PHE A 66 10.89 -6.98 -13.00
C PHE A 66 11.29 -5.50 -12.93
N PHE A 67 12.33 -5.09 -13.66
CA PHE A 67 12.79 -3.70 -13.71
C PHE A 67 11.72 -2.75 -14.26
N ARG A 68 11.03 -3.13 -15.36
CA ARG A 68 9.93 -2.32 -15.91
C ARG A 68 8.74 -2.20 -14.95
N GLN A 69 8.43 -3.24 -14.20
CA GLN A 69 7.31 -3.24 -13.25
C GLN A 69 7.63 -2.51 -11.94
N ASN A 70 8.90 -2.40 -11.57
CA ASN A 70 9.35 -1.79 -10.32
C ASN A 70 10.23 -0.54 -10.54
N ILE A 71 10.02 0.17 -11.67
CA ILE A 71 10.79 1.39 -11.99
C ILE A 71 10.63 2.47 -10.91
N PHE A 72 9.49 2.51 -10.23
CA PHE A 72 9.23 3.44 -9.13
C PHE A 72 10.02 3.10 -7.85
N ASP A 73 10.22 1.80 -7.56
CA ASP A 73 11.11 1.38 -6.46
C ASP A 73 12.56 1.79 -6.78
N LEU A 74 12.97 1.63 -8.03
CA LEU A 74 14.29 2.07 -8.47
C LEU A 74 14.47 3.59 -8.34
N LEU A 75 13.48 4.38 -8.78
CA LEU A 75 13.49 5.84 -8.63
C LEU A 75 13.50 6.29 -7.16
N ALA A 76 12.89 5.53 -6.26
CA ALA A 76 12.94 5.79 -4.81
C ALA A 76 14.32 5.49 -4.20
N ILE A 77 15.09 4.59 -4.83
CA ILE A 77 16.38 4.10 -4.33
C ILE A 77 17.57 4.91 -4.87
N ILE A 78 17.53 5.38 -6.12
CA ILE A 78 18.68 6.01 -6.76
C ILE A 78 19.06 7.32 -6.04
N PRO A 79 20.25 7.41 -5.41
CA PRO A 79 20.77 8.65 -4.87
C PRO A 79 21.40 9.44 -6.02
N LEU A 80 20.56 10.16 -6.78
CA LEU A 80 20.99 10.97 -7.94
C LEU A 80 22.08 11.99 -7.57
N SER A 81 22.16 12.43 -6.31
CA SER A 81 23.22 13.31 -5.81
C SER A 81 24.63 12.75 -6.00
N SER A 82 24.84 11.45 -5.83
CA SER A 82 26.15 10.80 -6.00
C SER A 82 26.51 10.58 -7.46
N LEU A 83 25.51 10.36 -8.33
CA LEU A 83 25.70 10.24 -9.78
C LEU A 83 26.02 11.59 -10.43
N PHE A 84 25.36 12.68 -10.01
CA PHE A 84 25.61 14.01 -10.55
C PHE A 84 26.89 14.66 -10.01
N SER A 85 27.38 14.28 -8.81
CA SER A 85 28.69 14.74 -8.32
C SER A 85 29.86 14.14 -9.11
N PHE A 86 29.64 12.99 -9.75
CA PHE A 86 30.61 12.33 -10.63
C PHE A 86 30.75 13.07 -11.98
N PHE A 87 29.67 13.70 -12.46
CA PHE A 87 29.72 14.60 -13.61
C PHE A 87 30.10 16.01 -13.14
N ARG A 88 31.23 16.56 -13.64
CA ARG A 88 31.77 17.91 -13.31
C ARG A 88 30.86 19.09 -13.76
N LEU A 89 29.55 18.87 -13.89
CA LEU A 89 28.50 19.87 -14.15
C LEU A 89 28.07 20.61 -12.87
N ALA A 90 28.64 20.23 -11.72
CA ALA A 90 28.36 20.76 -10.37
C ALA A 90 28.69 22.25 -10.12
N ARG A 91 29.22 22.99 -11.11
CA ARG A 91 29.40 24.46 -10.98
C ARG A 91 28.12 25.26 -11.27
N LEU A 92 27.16 24.68 -11.98
CA LEU A 92 25.85 25.30 -12.26
C LEU A 92 24.79 24.98 -11.19
N THR A 93 25.11 24.07 -10.26
CA THR A 93 24.16 23.56 -9.25
C THR A 93 24.11 24.39 -7.96
N GLN A 94 24.89 25.48 -7.88
CA GLN A 94 24.94 26.35 -6.70
C GLN A 94 23.82 27.42 -6.72
N LEU A 95 23.25 27.72 -7.89
CA LEU A 95 22.17 28.71 -8.08
C LEU A 95 20.77 28.13 -7.83
N PHE A 96 20.60 26.82 -8.00
CA PHE A 96 19.40 26.08 -7.66
C PHE A 96 19.83 24.98 -6.72
N ARG A 97 19.40 25.00 -5.45
CA ARG A 97 19.61 23.90 -4.49
C ARG A 97 18.92 22.63 -5.00
N LEU A 98 19.56 21.95 -5.96
CA LEU A 98 19.03 20.78 -6.68
C LEU A 98 18.91 19.56 -5.76
N THR A 99 19.46 19.61 -4.55
CA THR A 99 19.12 18.68 -3.47
C THR A 99 17.60 18.57 -3.26
N GLN A 100 16.85 19.67 -3.44
CA GLN A 100 15.39 19.68 -3.34
C GLN A 100 14.69 19.01 -4.54
N LEU A 101 15.21 19.21 -5.76
CA LEU A 101 14.66 18.57 -6.97
C LEU A 101 14.89 17.05 -6.98
N PHE A 102 16.01 16.57 -6.43
CA PHE A 102 16.27 15.14 -6.27
C PHE A 102 15.38 14.48 -5.21
N ARG A 103 15.05 15.21 -4.12
CA ARG A 103 14.02 14.78 -3.15
C ARG A 103 12.64 14.69 -3.79
N PHE A 104 12.33 15.56 -4.75
CA PHE A 104 11.10 15.47 -5.53
C PHE A 104 11.05 14.20 -6.40
N VAL A 105 12.16 13.78 -7.02
CA VAL A 105 12.22 12.51 -7.75
C VAL A 105 11.96 11.31 -6.82
N ARG A 106 12.51 11.35 -5.60
CA ARG A 106 12.23 10.35 -4.56
C ARG A 106 10.73 10.35 -4.18
N LEU A 107 10.13 11.52 -3.97
CA LEU A 107 8.70 11.68 -3.70
C LEU A 107 7.85 11.10 -4.84
N VAL A 108 8.19 11.39 -6.09
CA VAL A 108 7.50 10.88 -7.29
C VAL A 108 7.63 9.35 -7.41
N GLY A 109 8.80 8.79 -7.09
CA GLY A 109 9.00 7.33 -6.99
C GLY A 109 8.10 6.69 -5.93
N PHE A 110 8.05 7.29 -4.73
CA PHE A 110 7.15 6.83 -3.66
C PHE A 110 5.67 6.95 -4.01
N LEU A 111 5.24 8.06 -4.62
CA LEU A 111 3.87 8.23 -5.13
C LEU A 111 3.52 7.18 -6.19
N GLY A 112 4.46 6.83 -7.06
CA GLY A 112 4.26 5.77 -8.06
C GLY A 112 4.12 4.38 -7.43
N LYS A 113 4.92 4.07 -6.40
CA LYS A 113 4.78 2.84 -5.61
C LYS A 113 3.43 2.79 -4.89
N LEU A 114 3.05 3.89 -4.24
CA LEU A 114 1.76 4.06 -3.58
C LEU A 114 0.62 3.87 -4.56
N ARG A 115 0.69 4.46 -5.77
CA ARG A 115 -0.30 4.27 -6.84
C ARG A 115 -0.47 2.81 -7.24
N HIS A 116 0.61 2.03 -7.34
CA HIS A 116 0.52 0.60 -7.67
C HIS A 116 -0.11 -0.24 -6.55
N VAL A 117 0.15 0.13 -5.30
CA VAL A 117 -0.48 -0.47 -4.11
C VAL A 117 -1.96 -0.09 -4.06
N LEU A 118 -2.29 1.20 -4.16
CA LEU A 118 -3.66 1.71 -4.22
C LEU A 118 -4.43 1.09 -5.38
N LYS A 119 -3.88 1.01 -6.59
CA LYS A 119 -4.59 0.43 -7.75
C LYS A 119 -4.94 -1.04 -7.54
N ARG A 120 -4.09 -1.81 -6.85
CA ARG A 120 -4.40 -3.21 -6.48
C ARG A 120 -5.43 -3.27 -5.35
N PHE A 121 -5.32 -2.39 -4.36
CA PHE A 121 -6.24 -2.31 -3.23
C PHE A 121 -7.65 -1.86 -3.67
N LEU A 122 -7.75 -0.77 -4.44
CA LEU A 122 -8.99 -0.19 -4.98
C LEU A 122 -9.74 -1.13 -5.94
N LYS A 123 -9.03 -2.03 -6.64
CA LYS A 123 -9.63 -3.06 -7.49
C LYS A 123 -10.06 -4.31 -6.72
N THR A 124 -9.66 -4.45 -5.46
CA THR A 124 -10.11 -5.57 -4.61
C THR A 124 -11.57 -5.29 -4.21
N ASN A 125 -12.47 -6.23 -4.51
CA ASN A 125 -13.89 -6.22 -4.11
C ASN A 125 -14.73 -5.02 -4.59
N GLY A 126 -14.33 -4.29 -5.63
CA GLY A 126 -15.10 -3.13 -6.10
C GLY A 126 -15.11 -1.95 -5.12
N PHE A 127 -14.16 -1.91 -4.16
CA PHE A 127 -14.03 -0.84 -3.18
C PHE A 127 -13.98 0.57 -3.80
N ILE A 128 -13.47 0.68 -5.04
CA ILE A 128 -13.50 1.93 -5.80
C ILE A 128 -14.92 2.48 -6.01
N TYR A 129 -15.92 1.63 -6.26
CA TYR A 129 -17.31 2.05 -6.44
C TYR A 129 -17.90 2.54 -5.14
N LEU A 130 -17.57 1.86 -4.03
CA LEU A 130 -17.98 2.26 -2.69
C LEU A 130 -17.35 3.61 -2.28
N LEU A 131 -16.10 3.85 -2.65
CA LEU A 131 -15.42 5.14 -2.48
C LEU A 131 -16.12 6.27 -3.25
N TRP A 132 -16.45 6.04 -4.53
CA TRP A 132 -17.18 7.02 -5.34
C TRP A 132 -18.57 7.30 -4.78
N ALA A 133 -19.30 6.26 -4.35
CA ALA A 133 -20.60 6.41 -3.71
C ALA A 133 -20.51 7.21 -2.40
N CYS A 134 -19.52 6.89 -1.55
CA CYS A 134 -19.28 7.61 -0.30
C CYS A 134 -18.96 9.09 -0.55
N MET A 135 -18.08 9.39 -1.51
CA MET A 135 -17.76 10.77 -1.91
C MET A 135 -19.00 11.52 -2.44
N ALA A 136 -19.82 10.88 -3.26
CA ALA A 136 -21.05 11.49 -3.78
C ALA A 136 -22.04 11.81 -2.65
N ILE A 137 -22.24 10.87 -1.72
CA ILE A 137 -23.12 11.06 -0.56
C ILE A 137 -22.58 12.14 0.38
N LEU A 138 -21.26 12.19 0.61
CA LEU A 138 -20.63 13.21 1.43
C LEU A 138 -20.85 14.61 0.85
N ILE A 139 -20.62 14.78 -0.46
CA ILE A 139 -20.84 16.07 -1.14
C ILE A 139 -22.32 16.46 -1.06
N LEU A 140 -23.23 15.51 -1.29
CA LEU A 140 -24.67 15.74 -1.19
C LEU A 140 -25.09 16.14 0.24
N ALA A 141 -24.56 15.46 1.26
CA ALA A 141 -24.85 15.79 2.65
C ALA A 141 -24.29 17.16 3.04
N ALA A 142 -23.10 17.51 2.56
CA ALA A 142 -22.50 18.83 2.76
C ALA A 142 -23.32 19.94 2.09
N THR A 143 -23.78 19.77 0.85
CA THR A 143 -24.61 20.79 0.18
C THR A 143 -25.97 20.94 0.85
N LEU A 144 -26.59 19.84 1.26
CA LEU A 144 -27.88 19.84 1.95
C LEU A 144 -27.78 20.46 3.34
N TYR A 145 -26.67 20.22 4.06
CA TYR A 145 -26.35 20.87 5.32
C TYR A 145 -26.12 22.37 5.15
N ALA A 146 -25.32 22.78 4.15
CA ALA A 146 -25.05 24.19 3.87
C ALA A 146 -26.36 24.98 3.62
N TYR A 147 -27.28 24.38 2.86
CA TYR A 147 -28.57 24.99 2.58
C TYR A 147 -29.49 25.03 3.81
N ALA A 148 -29.55 23.94 4.58
CA ALA A 148 -30.45 23.82 5.72
C ALA A 148 -30.03 24.68 6.92
N GLU A 149 -28.73 24.76 7.19
CA GLU A 149 -28.17 25.49 8.35
C GLU A 149 -27.68 26.90 7.99
N HIS A 150 -27.81 27.31 6.72
CA HIS A 150 -27.33 28.61 6.21
C HIS A 150 -25.84 28.88 6.49
N VAL A 151 -25.01 27.83 6.49
CA VAL A 151 -23.56 27.92 6.68
C VAL A 151 -22.81 27.97 5.34
N SER A 152 -21.56 28.39 5.37
CA SER A 152 -20.72 28.35 4.17
C SER A 152 -20.51 26.91 3.68
N TRP A 153 -20.35 26.73 2.36
CA TRP A 153 -20.11 25.40 1.79
C TRP A 153 -18.84 24.74 2.35
N GLY A 154 -17.81 25.55 2.66
CA GLY A 154 -16.57 25.07 3.27
C GLY A 154 -16.78 24.51 4.68
N GLU A 155 -17.56 25.19 5.52
CA GLU A 155 -17.92 24.70 6.87
C GLU A 155 -18.78 23.44 6.80
N ALA A 156 -19.73 23.40 5.87
CA ALA A 156 -20.56 22.21 5.66
C ALA A 156 -19.74 21.00 5.19
N LEU A 157 -18.75 21.23 4.32
CA LEU A 157 -17.83 20.18 3.88
C LEU A 157 -16.94 19.70 5.04
N TRP A 158 -16.41 20.62 5.84
CA TRP A 158 -15.64 20.29 7.05
C TRP A 158 -16.46 19.41 8.00
N TRP A 159 -17.69 19.84 8.30
CA TRP A 159 -18.64 19.08 9.11
C TRP A 159 -18.90 17.67 8.53
N ALA A 160 -19.14 17.58 7.22
CA ALA A 160 -19.43 16.31 6.56
C ALA A 160 -18.23 15.35 6.62
N ILE A 161 -17.01 15.86 6.44
CA ILE A 161 -15.78 15.06 6.58
C ILE A 161 -15.62 14.59 8.03
N ALA A 162 -15.72 15.49 9.01
CA ALA A 162 -15.59 15.16 10.43
C ALA A 162 -16.63 14.13 10.90
N THR A 163 -17.86 14.21 10.37
CA THR A 163 -18.96 13.27 10.67
C THR A 163 -18.74 11.91 9.99
N THR A 164 -18.41 11.89 8.70
CA THR A 164 -18.20 10.64 7.93
C THR A 164 -17.01 9.84 8.46
N THR A 165 -15.96 10.54 8.90
CA THR A 165 -14.77 9.92 9.52
C THR A 165 -14.97 9.56 10.99
N THR A 166 -16.17 9.77 11.54
CA THR A 166 -16.53 9.50 12.93
C THR A 166 -15.71 10.29 13.98
N VAL A 167 -15.05 11.38 13.57
CA VAL A 167 -14.28 12.25 14.49
C VAL A 167 -15.23 13.14 15.30
N GLY A 168 -16.14 13.83 14.61
CA GLY A 168 -17.22 14.61 15.24
C GLY A 168 -16.74 15.62 16.28
N TYR A 169 -15.94 16.61 15.87
CA TYR A 169 -15.42 17.64 16.77
C TYR A 169 -16.50 18.41 17.56
N GLY A 170 -17.71 18.51 17.01
CA GLY A 170 -18.85 19.17 17.66
C GLY A 170 -18.80 20.70 17.61
N ASP A 171 -17.85 21.26 16.87
CA ASP A 171 -17.72 22.69 16.55
C ASP A 171 -18.82 23.18 15.61
N VAL A 172 -19.27 22.32 14.70
CA VAL A 172 -20.39 22.55 13.79
C VAL A 172 -21.40 21.41 13.97
N ALA A 173 -22.67 21.74 14.22
CA ALA A 173 -23.70 20.75 14.51
C ALA A 173 -25.06 21.12 13.88
N PRO A 174 -25.84 20.12 13.39
CA PRO A 174 -27.15 20.37 12.79
C PRO A 174 -28.18 20.79 13.85
N HIS A 175 -28.79 21.95 13.65
CA HIS A 175 -29.88 22.43 14.49
C HIS A 175 -31.25 22.19 13.86
N THR A 176 -31.34 22.26 12.53
CA THR A 176 -32.56 22.05 11.76
C THR A 176 -32.92 20.57 11.62
N VAL A 177 -34.21 20.30 11.38
CA VAL A 177 -34.70 18.93 11.12
C VAL A 177 -34.02 18.34 9.88
N VAL A 178 -33.89 19.14 8.81
CA VAL A 178 -33.26 18.73 7.55
C VAL A 178 -31.78 18.42 7.76
N GLY A 179 -31.04 19.27 8.49
CA GLY A 179 -29.65 19.04 8.85
C GLY A 179 -29.46 17.77 9.68
N LYS A 180 -30.36 17.49 10.64
CA LYS A 180 -30.31 16.28 11.48
C LYS A 180 -30.56 14.99 10.69
N VAL A 181 -31.46 15.03 9.71
CA VAL A 181 -31.68 13.90 8.80
C VAL A 181 -30.44 13.66 7.94
N ALA A 182 -29.86 14.72 7.36
CA ALA A 182 -28.61 14.64 6.60
C ALA A 182 -27.48 14.04 7.43
N ALA A 183 -27.34 14.49 8.68
CA ALA A 183 -26.35 13.99 9.64
C ALA A 183 -26.52 12.50 9.92
N THR A 184 -27.75 12.06 10.16
CA THR A 184 -28.05 10.65 10.49
C THR A 184 -27.71 9.73 9.33
N VAL A 185 -28.09 10.11 8.10
CA VAL A 185 -27.74 9.36 6.88
C VAL A 185 -26.22 9.31 6.72
N LEU A 186 -25.55 10.44 6.90
CA LEU A 186 -24.09 10.53 6.74
C LEU A 186 -23.33 9.70 7.78
N MET A 187 -23.80 9.64 9.03
CA MET A 187 -23.23 8.79 10.08
C MET A 187 -23.32 7.30 9.73
N LEU A 188 -24.47 6.83 9.23
CA LEU A 188 -24.65 5.44 8.78
C LEU A 188 -23.70 5.09 7.62
N VAL A 189 -23.54 6.03 6.67
CA VAL A 189 -22.63 5.89 5.54
C VAL A 189 -21.18 5.82 6.01
N GLY A 190 -20.78 6.65 6.99
CA GLY A 190 -19.44 6.63 7.59
C GLY A 190 -19.11 5.28 8.23
N ILE A 191 -20.01 4.74 9.05
CA ILE A 191 -19.82 3.42 9.67
C ILE A 191 -19.74 2.32 8.60
N GLY A 192 -20.63 2.34 7.61
CA GLY A 192 -20.61 1.39 6.49
C GLY A 192 -19.31 1.46 5.68
N PHE A 193 -18.79 2.66 5.47
CA PHE A 193 -17.52 2.89 4.79
C PHE A 193 -16.34 2.29 5.55
N ILE A 194 -16.25 2.53 6.86
CA ILE A 194 -15.20 1.94 7.70
C ILE A 194 -15.29 0.41 7.70
N GLY A 195 -16.50 -0.16 7.82
CA GLY A 195 -16.71 -1.60 7.75
C GLY A 195 -16.27 -2.20 6.41
N ALA A 196 -16.61 -1.55 5.30
CA ALA A 196 -16.18 -1.96 3.97
C ALA A 196 -14.67 -1.85 3.76
N LEU A 197 -14.04 -0.81 4.31
CA LEU A 197 -12.59 -0.65 4.30
C LEU A 197 -11.92 -1.81 5.05
N THR A 198 -12.36 -2.11 6.27
CA THR A 198 -11.86 -3.24 7.06
C THR A 198 -12.06 -4.57 6.33
N SER A 199 -13.24 -4.80 5.74
CA SER A 199 -13.51 -6.00 4.94
C SER A 199 -12.55 -6.13 3.75
N THR A 200 -12.34 -5.04 3.02
CA THR A 200 -11.42 -5.03 1.86
C THR A 200 -9.98 -5.33 2.27
N ILE A 201 -9.53 -4.77 3.41
CA ILE A 201 -8.22 -5.08 3.99
C ILE A 201 -8.14 -6.58 4.31
N THR A 202 -9.12 -7.11 5.02
CA THR A 202 -9.18 -8.53 5.39
C THR A 202 -9.16 -9.43 4.16
N THR A 203 -10.00 -9.18 3.15
CA THR A 203 -10.03 -9.98 1.92
C THR A 203 -8.73 -9.87 1.12
N TYR A 204 -8.11 -8.68 1.05
CA TYR A 204 -6.83 -8.50 0.37
C TYR A 204 -5.73 -9.39 0.95
N PHE A 205 -5.70 -9.54 2.28
CA PHE A 205 -4.75 -10.42 2.95
C PHE A 205 -5.18 -11.89 2.91
N ALA A 206 -6.47 -12.20 3.06
CA ALA A 206 -7.00 -13.56 3.03
C ALA A 206 -6.80 -14.24 1.67
N ASN A 207 -7.13 -13.55 0.57
CA ASN A 207 -7.00 -14.12 -0.79
C ASN A 207 -5.54 -14.50 -1.14
N ARG A 208 -4.55 -13.84 -0.52
CA ARG A 208 -3.13 -14.20 -0.70
C ARG A 208 -2.74 -15.46 0.06
N GLU A 209 -3.36 -15.72 1.21
CA GLU A 209 -3.15 -16.96 1.95
C GLU A 209 -3.83 -18.13 1.26
N SER A 210 -5.12 -17.97 0.91
CA SER A 210 -5.89 -19.02 0.23
C SER A 210 -5.20 -19.50 -1.05
N ALA A 211 -4.72 -18.59 -1.90
CA ALA A 211 -4.00 -18.98 -3.12
C ALA A 211 -2.71 -19.76 -2.85
N THR A 212 -2.03 -19.51 -1.72
CA THR A 212 -0.84 -20.28 -1.33
C THR A 212 -1.22 -21.66 -0.79
N ASP A 213 -2.33 -21.75 -0.07
CA ASP A 213 -2.79 -22.98 0.57
C ASP A 213 -3.42 -23.94 -0.45
N TYR A 214 -4.15 -23.44 -1.45
CA TYR A 214 -4.65 -24.24 -2.57
C TYR A 214 -3.52 -24.92 -3.34
N HIS A 215 -2.46 -24.19 -3.69
CA HIS A 215 -1.30 -24.79 -4.37
C HIS A 215 -0.57 -25.83 -3.53
N ARG A 216 -0.46 -25.63 -2.21
CA ARG A 216 0.11 -26.66 -1.32
C ARG A 216 -0.76 -27.90 -1.27
N LEU A 217 -2.07 -27.73 -1.29
CA LEU A 217 -3.02 -28.83 -1.28
C LEU A 217 -2.93 -29.64 -2.58
N GLU A 218 -2.88 -28.98 -3.74
CA GLU A 218 -2.65 -29.62 -5.04
C GLU A 218 -1.34 -30.42 -5.04
N GLN A 219 -0.24 -29.82 -4.60
CA GLN A 219 1.05 -30.53 -4.51
C GLN A 219 0.98 -31.74 -3.58
N HIS A 220 0.25 -31.65 -2.47
CA HIS A 220 0.11 -32.77 -1.55
C HIS A 220 -0.73 -33.90 -2.16
N LEU A 221 -1.78 -33.57 -2.92
CA LEU A 221 -2.60 -34.54 -3.63
C LEU A 221 -1.81 -35.25 -4.74
N GLU A 222 -1.04 -34.52 -5.54
CA GLU A 222 -0.15 -35.10 -6.57
C GLU A 222 0.85 -36.09 -5.94
N ASN A 223 1.44 -35.73 -4.80
CA ASN A 223 2.41 -36.57 -4.11
C ASN A 223 1.77 -37.86 -3.56
N ILE A 224 0.55 -37.77 -3.01
CA ILE A 224 -0.22 -38.95 -2.55
C ILE A 224 -0.60 -39.85 -3.72
N GLU A 225 -0.97 -39.28 -4.87
CA GLU A 225 -1.30 -40.05 -6.06
C GLU A 225 -0.08 -40.82 -6.58
N GLN A 226 1.09 -40.17 -6.61
CA GLN A 226 2.36 -40.80 -6.95
C GLN A 226 2.70 -41.97 -6.00
N GLN A 227 2.59 -41.76 -4.69
CA GLN A 227 2.84 -42.81 -3.70
C GLN A 227 1.90 -44.01 -3.88
N ASN A 228 0.62 -43.76 -4.16
CA ASN A 228 -0.34 -44.83 -4.44
C ASN A 228 0.01 -45.62 -5.71
N GLN A 229 0.49 -44.95 -6.76
CA GLN A 229 0.95 -45.60 -7.98
C GLN A 229 2.20 -46.47 -7.73
N GLU A 230 3.18 -45.97 -6.99
CA GLU A 230 4.38 -46.74 -6.61
C GLU A 230 4.01 -47.97 -5.76
N LEU A 231 3.13 -47.82 -4.78
CA LEU A 231 2.63 -48.93 -3.96
C LEU A 231 1.93 -49.99 -4.82
N ARG A 232 1.11 -49.59 -5.80
CA ARG A 232 0.45 -50.52 -6.72
C ARG A 232 1.47 -51.31 -7.55
N GLN A 233 2.49 -50.64 -8.09
CA GLN A 233 3.56 -51.29 -8.85
C GLN A 233 4.36 -52.27 -7.97
N LEU A 234 4.65 -51.91 -6.72
CA LEU A 234 5.35 -52.78 -5.78
C LEU A 234 4.52 -54.03 -5.45
N VAL A 235 3.21 -53.87 -5.22
CA VAL A 235 2.29 -54.98 -4.96
C VAL A 235 2.20 -55.91 -6.17
N GLU A 236 2.07 -55.39 -7.39
CA GLU A 236 2.08 -56.20 -8.62
C GLU A 236 3.40 -56.96 -8.79
N THR A 237 4.53 -56.31 -8.51
CA THR A 237 5.86 -56.92 -8.60
C THR A 237 5.99 -58.08 -7.60
N LEU A 238 5.56 -57.89 -6.36
CA LEU A 238 5.56 -58.93 -5.33
C LEU A 238 4.62 -60.09 -5.69
N GLN A 239 3.43 -59.81 -6.21
CA GLN A 239 2.49 -60.84 -6.66
C GLN A 239 3.09 -61.70 -7.79
N ASN A 240 3.77 -61.07 -8.75
CA ASN A 240 4.46 -61.78 -9.84
C ASN A 240 5.63 -62.64 -9.34
N GLN A 241 6.38 -62.18 -8.33
CA GLN A 241 7.45 -62.97 -7.71
C GLN A 241 6.92 -64.19 -6.96
N VAL A 242 5.79 -64.06 -6.27
CA VAL A 242 5.13 -65.19 -5.57
C VAL A 242 4.60 -66.21 -6.57
N LYS A 243 4.06 -65.78 -7.71
CA LYS A 243 3.48 -66.67 -8.73
C LYS A 243 4.51 -67.47 -9.53
N ASN A 244 5.76 -67.00 -9.58
CA ASN A 244 6.87 -67.62 -10.31
C ASN A 244 7.77 -68.50 -9.41
N LYS A 245 7.44 -68.66 -8.13
CA LYS A 245 8.02 -69.66 -7.22
C LYS A 245 7.10 -70.85 -7.11
#